data_AF-A0A3D5IXH5-F1
#
_entry.id   AF-A0A3D5IXH5-F1
#
_cell.length_a   1.000
_cell.length_b   1.000
_cell.length_c   1.000
_cell.angle_alpha   90.00
_cell.angle_beta   90.00
_cell.angle_gamma   90.00
#
_symmetry.space_group_name_H-M   'P 1'
#
loop_
_entity.id
_entity.type
_entity.pdbx_description
1 polymer ?
#
loop_
_entity_poly.entity_id
_entity_poly.type
_entity_poly.pdbx_seq_one_letter_code
_entity_poly.pdbx_strand_id
1 'polypeptide(L)'
;SKEAKADFAAQLKLIDQSIINYLDIASTPEKCDEFQTKVSIQLEELEGKFADFEEFITEIIEKREEVYNAFESKKSTINEKRNKKAIALQTASDRILKSIGKKAESLQSVSEINGYYASDLMVNKLRDIVEQLRELDDSGNAEEIETSLKTSREDALRKLKDKQDLYEDGENIIKLGNHKFGV
;
A
#
# COMPACT_ATOMS: atom_id res chain seq x y z
N SER A 1 9.36 -29.33 -42.79
CA SER A 1 8.30 -29.15 -43.81
C SER A 1 7.86 -27.70 -43.84
N LYS A 2 7.54 -27.12 -45.01
CA LYS A 2 7.06 -25.73 -45.13
C LYS A 2 5.76 -25.50 -44.33
N GLU A 3 4.91 -26.52 -44.24
CA GLU A 3 3.65 -26.48 -43.48
C GLU A 3 3.89 -26.42 -41.98
N ALA A 4 4.79 -27.26 -41.45
CA ALA A 4 5.15 -27.26 -40.03
C ALA A 4 5.69 -25.90 -39.56
N LYS A 5 6.53 -25.25 -40.39
CA LYS A 5 7.05 -23.91 -40.12
C LYS A 5 5.95 -22.84 -40.11
N ALA A 6 4.98 -22.94 -41.03
CA ALA A 6 3.86 -22.01 -41.07
C ALA A 6 2.91 -22.18 -39.88
N ASP A 7 2.62 -23.43 -39.48
CA ASP A 7 1.78 -23.76 -38.33
C ASP A 7 2.44 -23.33 -37.00
N PHE A 8 3.73 -23.62 -36.83
CA PHE A 8 4.50 -23.17 -35.67
C PHE A 8 4.49 -21.65 -35.54
N ALA A 9 4.82 -20.92 -36.62
CA ALA A 9 4.83 -19.46 -36.60
C ALA A 9 3.44 -18.86 -36.30
N ALA A 10 2.37 -19.49 -36.79
CA ALA A 10 1.00 -19.06 -36.50
C ALA A 10 0.65 -19.24 -35.01
N GLN A 11 1.00 -20.37 -34.41
CA GLN A 11 0.74 -20.63 -32.99
C GLN A 11 1.60 -19.77 -32.07
N LEU A 12 2.90 -19.63 -32.35
CA LEU A 12 3.80 -18.77 -31.58
C LEU A 12 3.30 -17.32 -31.59
N LYS A 13 2.81 -16.83 -32.73
CA LYS A 13 2.20 -15.50 -32.83
C LYS A 13 0.95 -15.33 -31.96
N LEU A 14 0.13 -16.36 -31.79
CA LEU A 14 -1.03 -16.31 -30.88
C LEU A 14 -0.60 -16.28 -29.41
N ILE A 15 0.48 -16.98 -29.07
CA ILE A 15 1.08 -16.94 -27.73
C ILE A 15 1.66 -15.54 -27.48
N ASP A 16 2.37 -14.94 -28.43
CA ASP A 16 2.86 -13.55 -28.32
C ASP A 16 1.73 -12.55 -28.04
N GLN A 17 0.59 -12.69 -28.73
CA GLN A 17 -0.60 -11.87 -28.47
C GLN A 17 -1.16 -12.08 -27.06
N SER A 18 -1.15 -13.34 -26.59
CA SER A 18 -1.58 -13.69 -25.23
C SER A 18 -0.65 -13.07 -24.18
N ILE A 19 0.66 -13.13 -24.40
CA ILE A 19 1.68 -12.51 -23.53
C ILE A 19 1.42 -11.00 -23.39
N ILE A 20 1.23 -10.29 -24.51
CA ILE A 20 0.96 -8.84 -24.50
C ILE A 20 -0.32 -8.54 -23.70
N ASN A 21 -1.40 -9.27 -23.97
CA ASN A 21 -2.67 -9.07 -23.26
C ASN A 21 -2.53 -9.34 -21.75
N TYR A 22 -1.87 -10.43 -21.37
CA TYR A 22 -1.66 -10.77 -19.97
C TYR A 22 -0.79 -9.77 -19.24
N LEU A 23 0.30 -9.30 -19.86
CA LEU A 23 1.14 -8.25 -19.29
C LEU A 23 0.38 -6.93 -19.11
N ASP A 24 -0.56 -6.61 -20.00
CA ASP A 24 -1.40 -5.41 -19.88
C ASP A 24 -2.34 -5.49 -18.66
N ILE A 25 -3.06 -6.61 -18.52
CA ILE A 25 -4.08 -6.79 -17.47
C ILE A 25 -3.51 -7.27 -16.12
N ALA A 26 -2.23 -7.65 -16.06
CA ALA A 26 -1.56 -8.01 -14.81
C ALA A 26 -1.39 -6.77 -13.91
N SER A 27 -2.26 -6.67 -12.89
CA SER A 27 -2.30 -5.56 -11.96
C SER A 27 -1.73 -5.88 -10.57
N THR A 28 -1.43 -7.16 -10.29
CA THR A 28 -0.83 -7.63 -9.03
C THR A 28 0.29 -8.63 -9.30
N PRO A 29 1.24 -8.81 -8.37
CA PRO A 29 2.29 -9.84 -8.49
C PRO A 29 1.72 -11.24 -8.74
N GLU A 30 0.64 -11.60 -8.05
CA GLU A 30 0.00 -12.91 -8.12
C GLU A 30 -0.62 -13.15 -9.50
N LYS A 31 -1.18 -12.10 -10.12
CA LYS A 31 -1.66 -12.17 -11.50
C LYS A 31 -0.51 -12.32 -12.50
N CYS A 32 0.65 -11.71 -12.25
CA CYS A 32 1.83 -11.97 -13.08
C CYS A 32 2.20 -13.45 -13.03
N ASP A 33 2.24 -14.06 -11.84
CA ASP A 33 2.56 -15.48 -11.66
C ASP A 33 1.52 -16.39 -12.33
N GLU A 34 0.24 -16.09 -12.15
CA GLU A 34 -0.86 -16.83 -12.79
C GLU A 34 -0.75 -16.81 -14.31
N PHE A 35 -0.53 -15.63 -14.90
CA PHE A 35 -0.45 -15.51 -16.35
C PHE A 35 0.83 -16.07 -16.93
N GLN A 36 1.97 -15.88 -16.25
CA GLN A 36 3.23 -16.53 -16.62
C GLN A 36 3.05 -18.04 -16.68
N THR A 37 2.41 -18.64 -15.67
CA THR A 37 2.11 -20.07 -15.65
C THR A 37 1.26 -20.49 -16.85
N LYS A 38 0.21 -19.72 -17.18
CA LYS A 38 -0.63 -20.00 -18.36
C LYS A 38 0.15 -19.98 -19.67
N VAL A 39 1.04 -18.99 -19.86
CA VAL A 39 1.89 -18.91 -21.05
C VAL A 39 2.90 -20.05 -21.10
N SER A 40 3.50 -20.41 -19.96
CA SER A 40 4.43 -21.55 -19.87
C SER A 40 3.78 -22.86 -20.32
N ILE A 41 2.52 -23.10 -19.93
CA ILE A 41 1.75 -24.27 -20.37
C ILE A 41 1.54 -24.24 -21.89
N GLN A 42 1.15 -23.09 -22.46
CA GLN A 42 0.98 -22.96 -23.91
C GLN A 42 2.28 -23.24 -24.69
N LEU A 43 3.42 -22.79 -24.16
CA LEU A 43 4.73 -23.06 -24.75
C LEU A 43 5.14 -24.53 -24.62
N GLU A 44 4.80 -25.19 -23.50
CA GLU A 44 5.01 -26.64 -23.33
C GLU A 44 4.15 -27.48 -24.28
N GLU A 45 2.88 -27.12 -24.45
CA GLU A 45 2.00 -27.76 -25.43
C GLU A 45 2.53 -27.57 -26.86
N LEU A 46 3.03 -26.37 -27.18
CA LEU A 46 3.65 -26.08 -28.48
C LEU A 46 4.91 -26.92 -28.69
N GLU A 47 5.75 -27.07 -27.67
CA GLU A 47 6.96 -27.91 -27.71
C GLU A 47 6.60 -29.37 -27.98
N GLY A 48 5.63 -29.92 -27.23
CA GLY A 48 5.19 -31.29 -27.40
C GLY A 48 4.63 -31.58 -28.81
N LYS A 49 3.94 -30.59 -29.42
CA LYS A 49 3.44 -30.70 -30.80
C LYS A 49 4.56 -30.74 -31.84
N PHE A 50 5.69 -30.09 -31.57
CA PHE A 50 6.79 -29.90 -32.52
C PHE A 50 8.11 -30.56 -32.06
N ALA A 51 8.04 -31.58 -31.21
CA ALA A 51 9.18 -32.24 -30.57
C ALA A 51 10.26 -32.74 -31.55
N ASP A 52 9.89 -33.08 -32.79
CA ASP A 52 10.82 -33.58 -33.82
C ASP A 52 11.60 -32.47 -34.56
N PHE A 53 11.37 -31.19 -34.22
CA PHE A 53 11.96 -30.04 -34.92
C PHE A 53 12.87 -29.22 -34.00
N GLU A 54 14.15 -29.57 -33.93
CA GLU A 54 15.16 -28.94 -33.05
C GLU A 54 15.21 -27.40 -33.17
N GLU A 55 14.99 -26.84 -34.38
CA GLU A 55 14.93 -25.38 -34.57
C GLU A 55 13.77 -24.73 -33.79
N PHE A 56 12.60 -25.37 -33.75
CA PHE A 56 11.43 -24.86 -33.03
C PHE A 56 11.60 -25.02 -31.52
N ILE A 57 12.25 -26.09 -31.07
CA ILE A 57 12.56 -26.29 -29.65
C ILE A 57 13.47 -25.18 -29.15
N THR A 58 14.49 -24.82 -29.93
CA THR A 58 15.40 -23.70 -29.59
C THR A 58 14.63 -22.39 -29.46
N GLU A 59 13.76 -22.07 -30.41
CA GLU A 59 12.95 -20.84 -30.39
C GLU A 59 11.96 -20.82 -29.21
N ILE A 60 11.37 -21.97 -28.83
CA ILE A 60 10.52 -22.08 -27.64
C ILE A 60 11.31 -21.83 -26.36
N ILE A 61 12.53 -22.37 -26.25
CA ILE A 61 13.40 -22.15 -25.08
C ILE A 61 13.72 -20.67 -24.92
N GLU A 62 14.11 -20.00 -26.01
CA GLU A 62 14.34 -18.54 -26.02
C GLU A 62 13.08 -17.78 -25.60
N LYS A 63 11.92 -18.17 -26.14
CA LYS A 63 10.64 -17.55 -25.80
C LYS A 63 10.27 -17.73 -24.33
N ARG A 64 10.56 -18.89 -23.72
CA ARG A 64 10.33 -19.12 -22.28
C ARG A 64 11.16 -18.16 -21.42
N GLU A 65 12.41 -17.95 -21.78
CA GLU A 65 13.28 -17.00 -21.08
C GLU A 65 12.75 -15.57 -21.23
N GLU A 66 12.34 -15.18 -22.44
CA GLU A 66 11.72 -13.87 -22.71
C GLU A 66 10.46 -13.66 -21.83
N VAL A 67 9.58 -14.65 -21.78
CA VAL A 67 8.35 -14.61 -20.98
C VAL A 67 8.66 -14.48 -19.50
N TYR A 68 9.59 -15.29 -18.97
CA TYR A 68 10.01 -15.21 -17.57
C TYR A 68 10.50 -13.80 -17.24
N ASN A 69 11.42 -13.26 -18.04
CA ASN A 69 12.00 -11.94 -17.82
C ASN A 69 10.94 -10.82 -17.92
N ALA A 70 9.99 -10.92 -18.86
CA ALA A 70 8.93 -9.94 -19.03
C ALA A 70 7.99 -9.88 -17.82
N PHE A 71 7.56 -11.03 -17.30
CA PHE A 71 6.69 -11.09 -16.12
C PHE A 71 7.42 -10.67 -14.83
N GLU A 72 8.69 -11.04 -14.67
CA GLU A 72 9.51 -10.57 -13.54
C GLU A 72 9.70 -9.04 -13.57
N SER A 73 9.98 -8.47 -14.74
CA SER A 73 10.07 -7.01 -14.91
C SER A 73 8.76 -6.30 -14.59
N LYS A 74 7.62 -6.85 -15.03
CA LYS A 74 6.28 -6.34 -14.71
C LYS A 74 6.01 -6.40 -13.20
N LYS A 75 6.34 -7.52 -12.56
CA LYS A 75 6.20 -7.72 -11.11
C LYS A 75 7.02 -6.70 -10.32
N SER A 76 8.28 -6.52 -10.70
CA SER A 76 9.15 -5.49 -10.11
C SER A 76 8.53 -4.09 -10.24
N THR A 77 8.04 -3.73 -11.44
CA THR A 77 7.37 -2.44 -11.68
C THR A 77 6.13 -2.24 -10.80
N ILE A 78 5.31 -3.28 -10.60
CA ILE A 78 4.13 -3.22 -9.73
C ILE A 78 4.56 -2.99 -8.27
N ASN A 79 5.54 -3.76 -7.79
CA ASN A 79 6.05 -3.63 -6.42
C ASN A 79 6.67 -2.26 -6.16
N GLU A 80 7.44 -1.72 -7.10
CA GLU A 80 7.99 -0.37 -6.99
C GLU A 80 6.89 0.69 -6.90
N LYS A 81 5.83 0.58 -7.70
CA LYS A 81 4.68 1.49 -7.65
C LYS A 81 3.95 1.39 -6.31
N ARG A 82 3.72 0.17 -5.80
CA ARG A 82 3.13 -0.06 -4.47
C ARG A 82 3.97 0.59 -3.37
N ASN A 83 5.27 0.33 -3.35
CA ASN A 83 6.19 0.89 -2.36
C ASN A 83 6.25 2.43 -2.41
N LYS A 84 6.36 3.01 -3.61
CA LYS A 84 6.32 4.49 -3.78
C LYS A 84 5.03 5.10 -3.24
N LYS A 85 3.88 4.44 -3.48
CA LYS A 85 2.58 4.89 -2.97
C LYS A 85 2.52 4.78 -1.44
N ALA A 86 2.97 3.68 -0.86
CA ALA A 86 3.01 3.47 0.59
C ALA A 86 3.85 4.56 1.30
N ILE A 87 5.06 4.83 0.80
CA ILE A 87 5.94 5.90 1.33
C ILE A 87 5.27 7.27 1.25
N ALA A 88 4.60 7.58 0.14
CA ALA A 88 3.88 8.84 -0.02
C ALA A 88 2.70 8.98 0.96
N LEU A 89 1.98 7.88 1.19
CA LEU A 89 0.89 7.81 2.18
C LEU A 89 1.41 8.00 3.61
N GLN A 90 2.50 7.33 3.98
CA GLN A 90 3.15 7.48 5.29
C GLN A 90 3.63 8.93 5.53
N THR A 91 4.27 9.52 4.52
CA THR A 91 4.70 10.93 4.61
C THR A 91 3.51 11.90 4.75
N ALA A 92 2.37 11.57 4.15
CA ALA A 92 1.15 12.34 4.30
C ALA A 92 0.53 12.14 5.70
N SER A 93 0.47 10.90 6.20
CA SER A 93 -0.09 10.60 7.52
C SER A 93 0.68 11.30 8.63
N ASP A 94 2.02 11.34 8.57
CA ASP A 94 2.83 12.03 9.58
C ASP A 94 2.52 13.52 9.70
N ARG A 95 2.33 14.19 8.56
CA ARG A 95 1.97 15.62 8.53
C ARG A 95 0.56 15.84 9.07
N ILE A 96 -0.38 14.98 8.69
CA ILE A 96 -1.76 15.03 9.16
C ILE A 96 -1.83 14.77 10.67
N LEU A 97 -1.15 13.74 11.19
CA LEU A 97 -1.06 13.42 12.62
C LEU A 97 -0.50 14.60 13.42
N LYS A 98 0.58 15.24 12.97
CA LYS A 98 1.14 16.43 13.61
C LYS A 98 0.14 17.58 13.66
N SER A 99 -0.60 17.80 12.57
CA SER A 99 -1.66 18.82 12.53
C SER A 99 -2.81 18.50 13.47
N ILE A 100 -3.22 17.22 13.51
CA ILE A 100 -4.26 16.71 14.40
C ILE A 100 -3.89 16.96 15.87
N GLY A 101 -2.70 16.56 16.28
CA GLY A 101 -2.21 16.77 17.65
C GLY A 101 -2.19 18.25 18.04
N LYS A 102 -1.64 19.13 17.19
CA LYS A 102 -1.61 20.58 17.46
C LYS A 102 -3.00 21.19 17.62
N LYS A 103 -3.96 20.78 16.77
CA LYS A 103 -5.34 21.26 16.87
C LYS A 103 -6.00 20.75 18.15
N ALA A 104 -5.78 19.48 18.50
CA ALA A 104 -6.36 18.87 19.69
C ALA A 104 -5.94 19.58 20.98
N GLU A 105 -4.68 20.03 21.08
CA GLU A 105 -4.17 20.80 22.23
C GLU A 105 -4.84 22.17 22.42
N SER A 106 -5.44 22.73 21.36
CA SER A 106 -6.15 24.01 21.44
C SER A 106 -7.59 23.89 21.95
N LEU A 107 -8.12 22.66 22.06
CA LEU A 107 -9.50 22.40 22.49
C LEU A 107 -9.62 22.49 24.01
N GLN A 108 -10.75 22.97 24.51
CA GLN A 108 -10.93 23.34 25.93
C GLN A 108 -11.82 22.35 26.69
N SER A 109 -12.39 21.35 26.03
CA SER A 109 -13.20 20.34 26.69
C SER A 109 -13.01 18.94 26.12
N VAL A 110 -13.31 17.94 26.94
CA VAL A 110 -13.33 16.52 26.53
C VAL A 110 -14.32 16.30 25.38
N SER A 111 -15.46 16.98 25.38
CA SER A 111 -16.45 16.88 24.32
C SER A 111 -15.94 17.40 22.98
N GLU A 112 -15.23 18.53 22.99
CA GLU A 112 -14.60 19.08 21.79
C GLU A 112 -13.53 18.15 21.24
N ILE A 113 -12.64 17.62 22.09
CA ILE A 113 -11.61 16.66 21.69
C ILE A 113 -12.26 15.43 21.06
N ASN A 114 -13.22 14.81 21.73
CA ASN A 114 -13.88 13.62 21.21
C ASN A 114 -14.63 13.90 19.89
N GLY A 115 -15.30 15.04 19.77
CA GLY A 115 -15.99 15.45 18.53
C GLY A 115 -15.02 15.65 17.37
N TYR A 116 -13.87 16.27 17.63
CA TYR A 116 -12.79 16.47 16.66
C TYR A 116 -12.24 15.14 16.14
N TYR A 117 -11.83 14.22 17.04
CA TYR A 117 -11.35 12.91 16.62
C TYR A 117 -12.45 12.02 16.00
N ALA A 118 -13.72 12.25 16.32
CA ALA A 118 -14.81 11.47 15.73
C ALA A 118 -15.07 11.84 14.26
N SER A 119 -15.07 13.13 13.93
CA SER A 119 -15.72 13.62 12.69
C SER A 119 -14.90 14.59 11.85
N ASP A 120 -13.75 15.06 12.32
CA ASP A 120 -12.96 16.04 11.57
C ASP A 120 -12.43 15.49 10.24
N LEU A 121 -12.38 16.36 9.23
CA LEU A 121 -11.96 16.02 7.88
C LEU A 121 -10.51 15.49 7.82
N MET A 122 -9.57 16.05 8.60
CA MET A 122 -8.19 15.57 8.62
C MET A 122 -8.10 14.20 9.28
N VAL A 123 -8.90 13.95 10.32
CA VAL A 123 -8.94 12.65 11.00
C VAL A 123 -9.54 11.58 10.08
N ASN A 124 -10.61 11.90 9.35
CA ASN A 124 -11.18 11.01 8.34
C ASN A 124 -10.18 10.73 7.21
N LYS A 125 -9.50 11.76 6.70
CA LYS A 125 -8.45 11.58 5.70
C LYS A 125 -7.32 10.65 6.19
N LEU A 126 -6.99 10.69 7.48
CA LEU A 126 -6.00 9.78 8.06
C LEU A 126 -6.52 8.33 8.07
N ARG A 127 -7.81 8.12 8.37
CA ARG A 127 -8.46 6.80 8.27
C ARG A 127 -8.50 6.29 6.83
N ASP A 128 -8.76 7.17 5.86
CA ASP A 128 -8.70 6.81 4.44
C ASP A 128 -7.29 6.39 4.00
N ILE A 129 -6.24 6.97 4.60
CA ILE A 129 -4.86 6.54 4.37
C ILE A 129 -4.61 5.14 4.94
N VAL A 130 -5.14 4.85 6.13
CA VAL A 130 -5.06 3.51 6.76
C VAL A 130 -5.68 2.45 5.83
N GLU A 131 -6.88 2.69 5.31
CA GLU A 131 -7.53 1.77 4.37
C GLU A 131 -6.72 1.60 3.08
N GLN A 132 -6.18 2.69 2.52
CA GLN A 132 -5.33 2.62 1.34
C GLN A 132 -4.03 1.84 1.56
N LEU A 133 -3.45 1.86 2.76
CA LEU A 133 -2.28 1.05 3.10
C LEU A 133 -2.66 -0.44 3.23
N ARG A 134 -3.82 -0.75 3.81
CA ARG A 134 -4.35 -2.13 3.84
C ARG A 134 -4.59 -2.69 2.44
N GLU A 135 -5.15 -1.89 1.53
CA GLU A 135 -5.31 -2.25 0.11
C GLU A 135 -3.98 -2.51 -0.63
N LEU A 136 -2.87 -1.97 -0.11
CA LEU A 136 -1.52 -2.18 -0.64
C LEU A 136 -0.78 -3.34 0.03
N ASP A 137 -1.45 -4.10 0.89
CA ASP A 137 -0.88 -5.13 1.77
C ASP A 137 0.13 -4.59 2.80
N ASP A 138 0.09 -3.28 3.10
CA ASP A 138 0.96 -2.61 4.06
C ASP A 138 0.27 -2.44 5.43
N SER A 139 -0.09 -3.57 6.04
CA SER A 139 -0.83 -3.60 7.30
C SER A 139 -0.04 -3.06 8.49
N GLY A 140 1.30 -3.18 8.47
CA GLY A 140 2.15 -2.69 9.54
C GLY A 140 2.12 -1.17 9.69
N ASN A 141 2.31 -0.44 8.59
CA ASN A 141 2.21 1.02 8.60
C ASN A 141 0.78 1.49 8.91
N ALA A 142 -0.23 0.75 8.44
CA ALA A 142 -1.63 1.04 8.76
C ALA A 142 -1.89 1.00 10.28
N GLU A 143 -1.44 -0.05 10.96
CA GLU A 143 -1.58 -0.23 12.41
C GLU A 143 -0.80 0.84 13.22
N GLU A 144 0.39 1.21 12.74
CA GLU A 144 1.20 2.26 13.36
C GLU A 144 0.46 3.62 13.34
N ILE A 145 -0.20 3.96 12.23
CA ILE A 145 -0.97 5.20 12.08
C ILE A 145 -2.21 5.18 13.00
N GLU A 146 -2.94 4.07 13.07
CA GLU A 146 -4.09 3.93 13.97
C GLU A 146 -3.68 4.07 15.44
N THR A 147 -2.59 3.42 15.82
CA THR A 147 -2.00 3.52 17.16
C THR A 147 -1.59 4.97 17.44
N SER A 148 -0.89 5.62 16.51
CA SER A 148 -0.47 7.02 16.65
C SER A 148 -1.67 7.97 16.81
N LEU A 149 -2.76 7.74 16.07
CA LEU A 149 -3.98 8.54 16.18
C LEU A 149 -4.64 8.36 17.56
N LYS A 150 -4.71 7.13 18.05
CA LYS A 150 -5.25 6.81 19.38
C LYS A 150 -4.42 7.47 20.48
N THR A 151 -3.10 7.30 20.44
CA THR A 151 -2.16 7.91 21.40
C THR A 151 -2.29 9.43 21.39
N SER A 152 -2.37 10.04 20.21
CA SER A 152 -2.56 11.49 20.07
C SER A 152 -3.81 12.00 20.80
N ARG A 153 -4.93 11.25 20.73
CA ARG A 153 -6.17 11.58 21.45
C ARG A 153 -5.98 11.48 22.96
N GLU A 154 -5.37 10.39 23.42
CA GLU A 154 -5.13 10.14 24.85
C GLU A 154 -4.21 11.22 25.45
N ASP A 155 -3.18 11.65 24.72
CA ASP A 155 -2.29 12.73 25.13
C ASP A 155 -3.01 14.09 25.18
N ALA A 156 -3.90 14.39 24.23
CA ALA A 156 -4.69 15.62 24.25
C ALA A 156 -5.62 15.67 25.48
N LEU A 157 -6.27 14.55 25.81
CA LEU A 157 -7.12 14.45 27.00
C LEU A 157 -6.32 14.59 28.30
N ARG A 158 -5.12 13.98 28.37
CA ARG A 158 -4.22 14.11 29.52
C ARG A 158 -3.77 15.56 29.70
N LYS A 159 -3.29 16.21 28.64
CA LYS A 159 -2.86 17.62 28.67
C LYS A 159 -3.99 18.58 29.06
N LEU A 160 -5.22 18.32 28.59
CA LEU A 160 -6.39 19.10 29.00
C LEU A 160 -6.63 18.99 30.50
N LYS A 161 -6.58 17.77 31.04
CA LYS A 161 -6.74 17.53 32.47
C LYS A 161 -5.64 18.23 33.27
N ASP A 162 -4.38 18.07 32.87
CA ASP A 162 -3.25 18.72 33.54
C ASP A 162 -3.41 20.25 33.55
N LYS A 163 -3.92 20.84 32.46
CA LYS A 163 -4.24 22.26 32.40
C LYS A 163 -5.37 22.63 33.36
N GLN A 164 -6.46 21.87 33.41
CA GLN A 164 -7.60 22.16 34.29
C GLN A 164 -7.23 22.05 35.78
N ASP A 165 -6.46 21.03 36.16
CA ASP A 165 -5.98 20.82 37.53
C ASP A 165 -5.05 21.95 38.01
N LEU A 166 -4.36 22.64 37.09
CA LEU A 166 -3.50 23.79 37.39
C LEU A 166 -4.27 25.11 37.62
N TYR A 167 -5.46 25.29 37.04
CA TYR A 167 -6.20 26.57 37.06
C TYR A 167 -7.49 26.54 37.89
N GLU A 168 -7.66 25.52 38.75
CA GLU A 168 -8.90 25.25 39.48
C GLU A 168 -9.34 26.36 40.47
N ASP A 169 -8.49 27.36 40.78
CA ASP A 169 -8.80 28.50 41.67
C ASP A 169 -8.62 29.90 41.03
N GLY A 170 -8.66 30.01 39.70
CA GLY A 170 -8.49 31.29 38.99
C GLY A 170 -7.07 31.51 38.49
N GLU A 171 -6.90 32.46 37.55
CA GLU A 171 -5.70 32.62 36.70
C GLU A 171 -4.36 32.86 37.43
N ASN A 172 -4.37 33.02 38.76
CA ASN A 172 -3.18 33.35 39.55
C ASN A 172 -2.87 32.34 40.66
N ILE A 173 -3.28 31.07 40.60
CA ILE A 173 -2.87 30.08 41.63
C ILE A 173 -2.22 28.85 40.99
N ILE A 174 -0.91 28.69 41.17
CA ILE A 174 -0.18 27.46 40.82
C ILE A 174 -0.23 26.52 42.03
N LYS A 175 -0.78 25.32 41.85
CA LYS A 175 -0.82 24.27 42.88
C LYS A 175 0.40 23.35 42.75
N LEU A 176 1.22 23.26 43.80
CA LEU A 176 2.33 22.30 43.91
C LEU A 176 2.09 21.39 45.13
N GLY A 177 1.60 20.17 44.90
CA GLY A 177 1.18 19.27 45.98
C GLY A 177 -0.06 19.80 46.73
N ASN A 178 0.01 19.87 48.07
CA ASN A 178 -1.04 20.45 48.91
C ASN A 178 -0.97 21.98 49.04
N HIS A 179 -0.01 22.64 48.38
CA HIS A 179 0.23 24.07 48.55
C HIS A 179 -0.24 24.85 47.32
N LYS A 180 -0.88 25.99 47.59
CA LYS A 180 -1.37 26.94 46.59
C LYS A 180 -0.44 28.16 46.59
N PHE A 181 0.15 28.50 45.45
CA PHE A 181 1.02 29.66 45.27
C PHE A 181 0.30 30.71 44.42
N GLY A 182 0.13 31.91 44.97
CA GLY A 182 -0.35 33.06 44.19
C GLY A 182 0.71 33.53 43.18
N VAL A 183 0.29 33.85 41.95
CA VAL A 183 1.10 34.58 40.96
C VAL A 183 0.84 36.07 41.10
#